data_AF-F3AZW0-F1
#
_entry.id   AF-F3AZW0-F1
#
_cell.length_a   1.000
_cell.length_b   1.000
_cell.length_c   1.000
_cell.angle_alpha   90.00
_cell.angle_beta   90.00
_cell.angle_gamma   90.00
#
_symmetry.space_group_name_H-M   'P 1'
#
loop_
_entity.id
_entity.type
_entity.pdbx_description
1 polymer ?
#
loop_
_entity_poly.entity_id
_entity_poly.type
_entity_poly.pdbx_seq_one_letter_code
_entity_poly.pdbx_strand_id
1 'polypeptide(L)'
;MADSFHFNISIISRGKGKSAVASAAYISCEKLTNEWDGVTHDYHNKKGLEHKEIFLPENAPKEFLDRSILWNSVELNEKAISAQLARNFIIALPKELSLEENKDLIRDFIQENFVSKGMIADLAIHQGNDEGNGNIHAHIMTTVRPLN
;
A
#
# COMPACT_ATOMS: atom_id res chain seq x y z
N MET A 1 -16.49 -22.58 7.69
CA MET A 1 -16.35 -21.41 8.59
C MET A 1 -15.20 -20.60 8.03
N ALA A 2 -15.34 -19.29 7.82
CA ALA A 2 -14.20 -18.46 7.43
C ALA A 2 -13.25 -18.40 8.63
N ASP A 3 -12.09 -19.03 8.54
CA ASP A 3 -11.22 -19.26 9.70
C ASP A 3 -10.53 -18.00 10.25
N SER A 4 -10.75 -16.81 9.67
CA SER A 4 -10.78 -15.52 10.37
C SER A 4 -11.02 -14.36 9.39
N PHE A 5 -11.80 -13.37 9.80
CA PHE A 5 -11.84 -12.05 9.14
C PHE A 5 -10.75 -11.18 9.77
N HIS A 6 -9.85 -10.65 8.95
CA HIS A 6 -8.83 -9.70 9.39
C HIS A 6 -8.91 -8.43 8.56
N PHE A 7 -9.14 -7.31 9.23
CA PHE A 7 -9.15 -5.98 8.65
C PHE A 7 -8.52 -5.01 9.65
N ASN A 8 -7.34 -4.51 9.33
CA ASN A 8 -6.62 -3.55 10.17
C ASN A 8 -6.46 -2.23 9.43
N ILE A 9 -6.68 -1.11 10.14
CA ILE A 9 -6.36 0.23 9.67
C ILE A 9 -5.33 0.85 10.62
N SER A 10 -4.32 1.48 10.05
CA SER A 10 -3.33 2.28 10.79
C SER A 10 -2.94 3.54 10.02
N ILE A 11 -2.34 4.50 10.72
CA ILE A 11 -1.74 5.70 10.11
C ILE A 11 -0.22 5.54 10.11
N ILE A 12 0.39 5.74 8.95
CA ILE A 12 1.83 5.91 8.80
C ILE A 12 2.12 7.38 9.15
N SER A 13 2.75 7.60 10.30
CA SER A 13 3.05 8.94 10.80
C SER A 13 4.53 9.14 11.07
N ARG A 14 5.07 10.25 10.57
CA ARG A 14 6.46 10.64 10.79
C ARG A 14 6.77 10.80 12.28
N GLY A 15 5.85 11.36 13.05
CA GLY A 15 6.04 11.58 14.49
C GLY A 15 6.14 10.29 15.30
N LYS A 16 5.78 9.14 14.69
CA LYS A 16 5.95 7.80 15.26
C LYS A 16 7.16 7.06 14.66
N GLY A 17 8.07 7.77 14.01
CA GLY A 17 9.26 7.22 13.35
C GLY A 17 8.92 6.33 12.15
N LYS A 18 7.78 6.56 11.48
CA LYS A 18 7.38 5.82 10.27
C LYS A 18 7.60 6.68 9.03
N SER A 19 7.86 6.02 7.91
CA SER A 19 7.99 6.63 6.59
C SER A 19 7.01 5.98 5.62
N ALA A 20 6.43 6.79 4.73
CA ALA A 20 5.62 6.30 3.61
C ALA A 20 6.50 5.56 2.60
N VAL A 21 7.67 6.09 2.25
CA VAL A 21 8.61 5.43 1.32
C VAL A 21 9.10 4.09 1.87
N ALA A 22 9.46 4.03 3.16
CA ALA A 22 9.86 2.78 3.80
C ALA A 22 8.75 1.72 3.76
N SER A 23 7.50 2.15 4.03
CA SER A 23 6.34 1.28 4.05
C SER A 23 5.97 0.80 2.64
N ALA A 24 6.03 1.70 1.66
CA ALA A 24 5.80 1.39 0.25
C ALA A 24 6.82 0.37 -0.26
N ALA A 25 8.11 0.59 0.00
CA ALA A 25 9.19 -0.34 -0.36
C ALA A 25 8.96 -1.73 0.26
N TYR A 26 8.52 -1.78 1.52
CA TYR A 26 8.25 -3.02 2.23
C TYR A 26 7.11 -3.81 1.60
N ILE A 27 5.97 -3.16 1.33
CA ILE A 27 4.80 -3.85 0.77
C ILE A 27 5.01 -4.23 -0.70
N SER A 28 5.76 -3.45 -1.49
CA SER A 28 5.96 -3.72 -2.92
C SER A 28 7.18 -4.60 -3.22
N CYS A 29 7.91 -5.04 -2.18
CA CYS A 29 9.22 -5.71 -2.28
C CYS A 29 10.16 -4.97 -3.23
N GLU A 30 10.26 -3.64 -3.08
CA GLU A 30 11.12 -2.79 -3.90
C GLU A 30 12.26 -2.19 -3.09
N LYS A 31 13.20 -1.59 -3.82
CA LYS A 31 14.23 -0.74 -3.29
C LYS A 31 13.87 0.72 -3.58
N LEU A 32 13.53 1.49 -2.55
CA LEU A 32 13.18 2.91 -2.69
C LEU A 32 14.05 3.76 -1.79
N THR A 33 14.44 4.94 -2.28
CA THR A 33 15.15 5.94 -1.47
C THR A 33 14.16 7.01 -1.02
N ASN A 34 14.15 7.28 0.28
CA ASN A 34 13.41 8.38 0.85
C ASN A 34 14.22 9.67 0.67
N GLU A 35 13.73 10.57 -0.17
CA GLU A 35 14.38 11.84 -0.49
C GLU A 35 14.33 12.84 0.67
N TRP A 36 13.45 12.63 1.65
CA TRP A 36 13.36 13.48 2.83
C TRP A 36 14.58 13.32 3.77
N ASP A 37 15.03 12.09 4.01
CA ASP A 37 16.12 11.76 4.94
C ASP A 37 17.35 11.13 4.27
N GLY A 38 17.26 10.81 2.98
CA GLY A 38 18.31 10.16 2.20
C GLY A 38 18.45 8.65 2.42
N VAL A 39 17.57 8.03 3.21
CA VAL A 39 17.66 6.61 3.56
C VAL A 39 17.09 5.74 2.44
N THR A 40 17.88 4.75 1.99
CA THR A 40 17.39 3.71 1.07
C THR A 40 16.82 2.52 1.86
N HIS A 41 15.59 2.16 1.55
CA HIS A 41 14.89 0.98 2.05
C HIS A 41 14.89 -0.10 0.99
N ASP A 42 15.51 -1.24 1.28
CA ASP A 42 15.77 -2.28 0.28
C ASP A 42 15.11 -3.61 0.68
N TYR A 43 13.97 -3.93 0.04
CA TYR A 43 13.18 -5.14 0.30
C TYR A 43 13.04 -6.07 -0.91
N HIS A 44 13.88 -5.92 -1.95
CA HIS A 44 13.79 -6.72 -3.19
C HIS A 44 13.89 -8.24 -2.98
N ASN A 45 14.54 -8.67 -1.90
CA ASN A 45 14.68 -10.10 -1.57
C ASN A 45 13.51 -10.67 -0.77
N LYS A 46 12.52 -9.86 -0.39
CA LYS A 46 11.32 -10.33 0.33
C LYS A 46 10.47 -11.16 -0.63
N LYS A 47 10.15 -12.38 -0.21
CA LYS A 47 9.33 -13.33 -0.98
C LYS A 47 7.85 -13.21 -0.61
N GLY A 48 7.00 -13.79 -1.45
CA GLY A 48 5.56 -13.91 -1.21
C GLY A 48 4.74 -12.74 -1.75
N LEU A 49 5.34 -11.85 -2.54
CA LEU A 49 4.59 -10.82 -3.28
C LEU A 49 3.99 -11.45 -4.55
N GLU A 50 2.66 -11.44 -4.65
CA GLU A 50 1.93 -12.00 -5.78
C GLU A 50 1.46 -10.93 -6.78
N HIS A 51 1.12 -9.73 -6.28
CA HIS A 51 0.65 -8.62 -7.11
C HIS A 51 1.00 -7.27 -6.49
N LYS A 52 1.22 -6.25 -7.31
CA LYS A 52 1.31 -4.85 -6.88
C LYS A 52 0.81 -3.90 -7.96
N GLU A 53 0.11 -2.86 -7.57
CA GLU A 53 -0.55 -1.93 -8.50
C GLU A 53 -0.86 -0.59 -7.81
N ILE A 54 -0.70 0.52 -8.52
CA ILE A 54 -1.14 1.84 -8.03
C ILE A 54 -2.39 2.25 -8.82
N PHE A 55 -3.40 2.69 -8.08
CA PHE A 55 -4.65 3.18 -8.61
C PHE A 55 -4.75 4.68 -8.41
N LEU A 56 -5.00 5.38 -9.52
CA LEU A 56 -5.13 6.83 -9.56
C LEU A 56 -6.59 7.24 -9.73
N PRO A 57 -7.05 8.29 -9.04
CA PRO A 57 -8.28 8.98 -9.43
C PRO A 57 -8.06 9.69 -10.78
N GLU A 58 -9.16 10.01 -11.48
CA GLU A 58 -9.13 10.55 -12.84
C GLU A 58 -8.25 11.80 -13.00
N ASN A 59 -8.22 12.66 -11.98
CA ASN A 59 -7.48 13.93 -11.99
C ASN A 59 -6.03 13.82 -11.47
N ALA A 60 -5.55 12.64 -11.07
CA ALA A 60 -4.20 12.50 -10.56
C ALA A 60 -3.15 12.50 -11.69
N PRO A 61 -1.99 13.17 -11.49
CA PRO A 61 -0.85 13.07 -12.38
C PRO A 61 -0.42 11.61 -12.61
N LYS A 62 -0.25 11.22 -13.88
CA LYS A 62 0.16 9.85 -14.26
C LYS A 62 1.53 9.45 -13.73
N GLU A 63 2.40 10.41 -13.40
CA GLU A 63 3.69 10.14 -12.78
C GLU A 63 3.56 9.45 -11.42
N PHE A 64 2.42 9.59 -10.74
CA PHE A 64 2.15 8.89 -9.48
C PHE A 64 1.85 7.39 -9.65
N LEU A 65 1.83 6.87 -10.88
CA LEU A 65 1.93 5.42 -11.12
C LEU A 65 3.34 4.88 -10.78
N ASP A 66 4.35 5.74 -10.69
CA ASP A 66 5.64 5.39 -10.13
C ASP A 66 5.60 5.54 -8.60
N ARG A 67 5.89 4.44 -7.91
CA ARG A 67 5.83 4.35 -6.45
C ARG A 67 6.86 5.24 -5.75
N SER A 68 8.04 5.39 -6.35
CA SER A 68 9.08 6.27 -5.83
C SER A 68 8.61 7.73 -5.91
N ILE A 69 8.07 8.14 -7.06
CA ILE A 69 7.56 9.50 -7.26
C ILE A 69 6.40 9.78 -6.31
N LEU A 70 5.41 8.88 -6.23
CA LEU A 70 4.24 9.05 -5.37
C LEU A 70 4.62 9.28 -3.91
N TRP A 71 5.37 8.35 -3.30
CA TRP A 71 5.60 8.39 -1.87
C TRP A 71 6.67 9.41 -1.47
N ASN A 72 7.64 9.72 -2.35
CA ASN A 72 8.53 10.86 -2.12
C ASN A 72 7.78 12.19 -2.22
N SER A 73 6.82 12.34 -3.15
CA SER A 73 5.97 13.53 -3.20
C SER A 73 5.22 13.75 -1.88
N VAL A 74 4.68 12.68 -1.27
CA VAL A 74 4.04 12.74 0.05
C VAL A 74 5.02 13.16 1.14
N GLU A 75 6.18 12.48 1.24
CA GLU A 75 7.20 12.78 2.25
C GLU A 75 7.69 14.22 2.17
N LEU A 76 7.92 14.71 0.95
CA LEU A 76 8.41 16.06 0.71
C LEU A 76 7.34 17.13 0.92
N ASN A 77 6.06 16.88 0.62
CA ASN A 77 5.01 17.88 0.79
C ASN A 77 4.58 18.06 2.24
N GLU A 78 4.51 16.98 3.02
CA GLU A 78 4.16 17.07 4.43
C GLU A 78 5.40 17.49 5.24
N LYS A 79 5.48 18.73 5.72
CA LYS A 79 6.68 19.27 6.40
C LYS A 79 6.70 19.07 7.92
N ALA A 80 5.55 18.81 8.54
CA ALA A 80 5.46 18.70 10.00
C ALA A 80 6.14 17.42 10.51
N ILE A 81 6.81 17.51 11.66
CA ILE A 81 7.38 16.32 12.31
C ILE A 81 6.28 15.32 12.73
N SER A 82 5.07 15.80 13.01
CA SER A 82 3.89 15.02 13.34
C SER A 82 3.02 14.62 12.13
N ALA A 83 3.52 14.81 10.91
CA ALA A 83 2.78 14.52 9.68
C ALA A 83 2.15 13.11 9.65
N GLN A 84 0.93 13.03 9.15
CA GLN A 84 0.28 11.78 8.77
C GLN A 84 0.49 11.60 7.27
N LEU A 85 1.33 10.64 6.90
CA LEU A 85 1.84 10.49 5.54
C LEU A 85 0.89 9.63 4.69
N ALA A 86 0.43 8.53 5.25
CA ALA A 86 -0.45 7.60 4.56
C ALA A 86 -1.39 6.90 5.54
N ARG A 87 -2.52 6.41 5.02
CA ARG A 87 -3.31 5.37 5.69
C ARG A 87 -2.81 4.02 5.20
N ASN A 88 -2.75 3.04 6.08
CA ASN A 88 -2.37 1.67 5.77
C ASN A 88 -3.49 0.72 6.17
N PHE A 89 -3.90 -0.13 5.24
CA PHE A 89 -4.90 -1.15 5.41
C PHE A 89 -4.26 -2.52 5.21
N ILE A 90 -4.62 -3.48 6.06
CA ILE A 90 -4.24 -4.89 5.89
C ILE A 90 -5.53 -5.70 5.92
N ILE A 91 -5.82 -6.41 4.84
CA ILE A 91 -7.07 -7.12 4.61
C ILE A 91 -6.75 -8.57 4.28
N ALA A 92 -7.25 -9.52 5.07
CA ALA A 92 -7.18 -10.93 4.69
C ALA A 92 -8.10 -11.18 3.49
N LEU A 93 -7.59 -11.92 2.52
CA LEU A 93 -8.30 -12.28 1.30
C LEU A 93 -8.81 -13.74 1.40
N PRO A 94 -9.93 -14.08 0.76
CA PRO A 94 -10.42 -15.45 0.75
C PRO A 94 -9.42 -16.40 0.09
N LYS A 95 -8.99 -17.45 0.82
CA LYS A 95 -8.09 -18.49 0.31
C LYS A 95 -8.76 -19.42 -0.70
N GLU A 96 -10.09 -19.42 -0.72
CA GLU A 96 -10.93 -20.21 -1.62
C GLU A 96 -10.98 -19.61 -3.03
N LEU A 97 -10.66 -18.32 -3.17
CA LEU A 97 -10.59 -17.63 -4.45
C LEU A 97 -9.20 -17.80 -5.08
N SER A 98 -9.17 -17.87 -6.40
CA SER A 98 -7.93 -17.73 -7.17
C SER A 98 -7.30 -16.36 -6.96
N LEU A 99 -6.01 -16.23 -7.31
CA LEU A 99 -5.32 -14.94 -7.23
C LEU A 99 -6.00 -13.88 -8.11
N GLU A 100 -6.50 -14.23 -9.29
CA GLU A 100 -7.19 -13.28 -10.17
C GLU A 100 -8.53 -12.83 -9.60
N GLU A 101 -9.34 -13.75 -9.05
CA GLU A 101 -10.58 -13.38 -8.35
C GLU A 101 -10.31 -12.48 -7.14
N ASN A 102 -9.22 -12.74 -6.41
CA ASN A 102 -8.79 -11.89 -5.30
C ASN A 102 -8.33 -10.50 -5.76
N LYS A 103 -7.66 -10.41 -6.92
CA LYS A 103 -7.27 -9.13 -7.53
C LYS A 103 -8.49 -8.32 -7.95
N ASP A 104 -9.49 -8.95 -8.55
CA ASP A 104 -10.73 -8.28 -8.94
C ASP A 104 -11.51 -7.81 -7.71
N LEU A 105 -11.67 -8.68 -6.71
CA LEU A 105 -12.31 -8.33 -5.44
C LEU A 105 -11.67 -7.11 -4.77
N ILE A 106 -10.34 -7.10 -4.65
CA ILE A 106 -9.66 -6.00 -3.97
C ILE A 106 -9.60 -4.74 -4.84
N ARG A 107 -9.57 -4.87 -6.18
CA ARG A 107 -9.65 -3.74 -7.10
C ARG A 107 -11.00 -3.05 -6.97
N ASP A 108 -12.10 -3.77 -6.96
CA ASP A 108 -13.44 -3.20 -6.79
C ASP A 108 -13.56 -2.48 -5.45
N PHE A 109 -13.07 -3.10 -4.37
CA PHE A 109 -13.01 -2.47 -3.05
C PHE A 109 -12.22 -1.15 -3.07
N ILE A 110 -11.04 -1.13 -3.70
CA ILE A 110 -10.18 0.06 -3.81
C ILE A 110 -10.88 1.16 -4.63
N GLN A 111 -11.47 0.80 -5.76
CA GLN A 111 -12.15 1.75 -6.64
C GLN A 111 -13.33 2.42 -5.92
N GLU A 112 -14.20 1.62 -5.30
CA GLU A 112 -15.37 2.12 -4.60
C GLU A 112 -15.01 2.93 -3.35
N ASN A 113 -14.03 2.49 -2.56
CA ASN A 113 -13.80 3.05 -1.23
C ASN A 113 -12.73 4.13 -1.18
N PHE A 114 -11.79 4.16 -2.13
CA PHE A 114 -10.65 5.07 -2.11
C PHE A 114 -10.59 5.95 -3.36
N VAL A 115 -10.48 5.35 -4.54
CA VAL A 115 -10.20 6.08 -5.79
C VAL A 115 -11.38 6.99 -6.17
N SER A 116 -12.62 6.50 -6.04
CA SER A 116 -13.84 7.29 -6.26
C SER A 116 -13.94 8.53 -5.36
N LYS A 117 -13.20 8.55 -4.24
CA LYS A 117 -13.15 9.65 -3.27
C LYS A 117 -11.92 10.54 -3.45
N GLY A 118 -11.20 10.40 -4.57
CA GLY A 118 -10.03 11.21 -4.92
C GLY A 118 -8.72 10.77 -4.25
N MET A 119 -8.68 9.64 -3.56
CA MET A 119 -7.42 9.12 -2.97
C MET A 119 -6.64 8.29 -3.98
N ILE A 120 -5.31 8.40 -3.96
CA ILE A 120 -4.44 7.43 -4.62
C ILE A 120 -4.28 6.21 -3.71
N ALA A 121 -4.32 5.00 -4.27
CA ALA A 121 -4.15 3.76 -3.54
C ALA A 121 -3.00 2.92 -4.13
N ASP A 122 -2.10 2.44 -3.29
CA ASP A 122 -0.99 1.55 -3.62
C ASP A 122 -1.25 0.18 -2.99
N LEU A 123 -1.51 -0.81 -3.85
CA LEU A 123 -1.85 -2.18 -3.49
C LEU A 123 -0.62 -3.07 -3.58
N ALA A 124 -0.48 -3.98 -2.61
CA ALA A 124 0.33 -5.18 -2.74
C ALA A 124 -0.40 -6.39 -2.14
N ILE A 125 -0.48 -7.48 -2.90
CA ILE A 125 -1.03 -8.76 -2.44
C ILE A 125 0.13 -9.67 -2.08
N HIS A 126 0.10 -10.20 -0.85
CA HIS A 126 1.09 -11.16 -0.35
C HIS A 126 0.44 -12.51 -0.07
N GLN A 127 1.18 -13.57 -0.36
CA GLN A 127 0.88 -14.95 0.04
C GLN A 127 2.03 -15.46 0.91
N GLY A 128 1.68 -15.94 2.11
CA GLY A 128 2.67 -16.49 3.04
C GLY A 128 3.37 -17.72 2.48
N ASN A 129 4.71 -17.67 2.43
CA ASN A 129 5.55 -18.82 2.11
C ASN A 129 5.94 -19.50 3.43
N ASP A 130 5.24 -20.59 3.76
CA ASP A 130 5.72 -21.78 4.49
C ASP A 130 4.54 -22.43 5.27
N GLU A 131 4.32 -23.71 4.95
CA GLU A 131 3.62 -24.74 5.73
C GLU A 131 2.35 -24.33 6.49
N GLY A 132 1.22 -24.24 5.77
CA GLY A 132 -0.06 -24.74 6.32
C GLY A 132 -1.27 -23.83 6.25
N ASN A 133 -1.12 -22.50 6.14
CA ASN A 133 -2.28 -21.61 6.29
C ASN A 133 -2.76 -20.88 5.03
N GLY A 134 -1.98 -20.85 3.94
CA GLY A 134 -2.42 -20.22 2.68
C GLY A 134 -2.90 -18.77 2.86
N ASN A 135 -2.31 -18.04 3.80
CA ASN A 135 -2.77 -16.70 4.17
C ASN A 135 -2.41 -15.70 3.08
N ILE A 136 -3.39 -15.43 2.22
CA ILE A 136 -3.36 -14.36 1.23
C ILE A 136 -3.94 -13.09 1.86
N HIS A 137 -3.25 -11.97 1.70
CA HIS A 137 -3.70 -10.68 2.24
C HIS A 137 -3.25 -9.52 1.36
N ALA A 138 -4.04 -8.45 1.36
CA ALA A 138 -3.73 -7.20 0.69
C ALA A 138 -3.23 -6.17 1.70
N HIS A 139 -2.08 -5.57 1.40
CA HIS A 139 -1.67 -4.28 1.91
C HIS A 139 -2.19 -3.20 0.96
N ILE A 140 -2.84 -2.17 1.51
CA ILE A 140 -3.26 -1.00 0.74
C ILE A 140 -2.78 0.24 1.48
N MET A 141 -1.92 1.03 0.83
CA MET A 141 -1.56 2.35 1.31
C MET A 141 -2.35 3.40 0.53
N THR A 142 -2.95 4.37 1.22
CA THR A 142 -3.65 5.48 0.55
C THR A 142 -3.06 6.82 0.97
N THR A 143 -3.15 7.81 0.08
CA THR A 143 -2.95 9.21 0.48
C THR A 143 -3.96 9.58 1.58
N VAL A 144 -3.56 10.45 2.51
CA VAL A 144 -4.45 10.89 3.60
C VAL A 144 -5.47 11.91 3.10
N ARG A 145 -5.06 12.76 2.14
CA ARG A 145 -5.88 13.79 1.51
C ARG A 145 -6.23 13.37 0.08
N PRO A 146 -7.47 13.63 -0.37
CA PRO A 146 -7.82 13.45 -1.76
C PRO A 146 -7.16 14.51 -2.64
N LEU A 147 -6.87 14.16 -3.88
CA LEU A 147 -6.53 15.09 -4.94
C LEU A 147 -7.87 15.61 -5.51
N ASN A 148 -8.16 16.90 -5.29
CA ASN A 148 -9.32 17.58 -5.83
C ASN A 148 -8.95 18.32 -7.12
#